data_AF-A0A9P8F5U1-F1
#
_entry.id   AF-A0A9P8F5U1-F1
#
_cell.length_a   1.000
_cell.length_b   1.000
_cell.length_c   1.000
_cell.angle_alpha   90.00
_cell.angle_beta   90.00
_cell.angle_gamma   90.00
#
_symmetry.space_group_name_H-M   'P 1'
#
loop_
_entity.id
_entity.type
_entity.pdbx_description
1 polymer ?
#
loop_
_entity_poly.entity_id
_entity_poly.type
_entity_poly.pdbx_seq_one_letter_code
_entity_poly.pdbx_strand_id
1 'polypeptide(L)'
;MSWKGFTKSVSRAPQQFKQKFNMGEITKDPIYVDAERRFTELETETKRLHDESEKYFKSINGMLDHQIEFSKACADLYKPISGRASDPTSYVVDGNPEGIRACEEYEAIVKDLKASLQPELEMIESRIVKPADELLEIIKQVRKAAVKRDHKQLDYDRHRNTLKKLQDKKDKTLKDEKALYKAENEVEVSTQDYNYFNDLLKNELPELFRL
;
A
#
# COMPACT_ATOMS: atom_id res chain seq x y z
N MET A 1 -15.84 -1.04 12.78
CA MET A 1 -15.41 -1.98 13.86
C MET A 1 -16.64 -2.36 14.69
N SER A 2 -16.81 -3.64 15.04
CA SER A 2 -17.91 -4.12 15.90
C SER A 2 -17.59 -3.90 17.39
N TRP A 3 -18.61 -3.73 18.24
CA TRP A 3 -18.49 -3.64 19.71
C TRP A 3 -17.66 -4.78 20.32
N LYS A 4 -17.83 -6.02 19.83
CA LYS A 4 -17.02 -7.19 20.23
C LYS A 4 -15.54 -7.07 19.81
N GLY A 5 -15.27 -6.35 18.73
CA GLY A 5 -13.89 -6.08 18.29
C GLY A 5 -13.21 -5.05 19.19
N PHE A 6 -13.94 -4.00 19.56
CA PHE A 6 -13.44 -2.97 20.47
C PHE A 6 -13.10 -3.55 21.87
N THR A 7 -13.97 -4.38 22.45
CA THR A 7 -13.71 -5.01 23.75
C THR A 7 -12.48 -5.91 23.73
N LYS A 8 -12.27 -6.68 22.64
CA LYS A 8 -11.07 -7.51 22.46
C LYS A 8 -9.81 -6.69 22.27
N SER A 9 -9.87 -5.54 21.58
CA SER A 9 -8.72 -4.65 21.45
C SER A 9 -8.27 -4.10 22.80
N VAL A 10 -9.21 -3.68 23.65
CA VAL A 10 -8.92 -3.22 25.02
C VAL A 10 -8.30 -4.34 25.86
N SER A 11 -8.81 -5.57 25.76
CA SER A 11 -8.28 -6.71 26.53
C SER A 11 -6.91 -7.21 26.03
N ARG A 12 -6.47 -6.82 24.84
CA ARG A 12 -5.15 -7.15 24.27
C ARG A 12 -4.09 -6.07 24.54
N ALA A 13 -4.50 -4.83 24.81
CA ALA A 13 -3.58 -3.70 25.00
C ALA A 13 -2.46 -3.96 26.03
N PRO A 14 -2.71 -4.60 27.20
CA PRO A 14 -1.62 -4.92 28.14
C PRO A 14 -0.59 -5.90 27.57
N GLN A 15 -1.04 -6.89 26.79
CA GLN A 15 -0.14 -7.88 26.18
C GLN A 15 0.60 -7.28 24.98
N GLN A 16 -0.03 -6.39 24.20
CA GLN A 16 0.64 -5.64 23.14
C GLN A 16 1.77 -4.76 23.68
N PHE A 17 1.55 -4.08 24.82
CA PHE A 17 2.60 -3.31 25.49
C PHE A 17 3.77 -4.23 25.87
N LYS A 18 3.49 -5.37 26.52
CA LYS A 18 4.52 -6.35 26.87
C LYS A 18 5.30 -6.87 25.67
N GLN A 19 4.63 -7.20 24.57
CA GLN A 19 5.31 -7.63 23.35
C GLN A 19 6.23 -6.55 22.79
N LYS A 20 5.79 -5.29 22.74
CA LYS A 20 6.60 -4.15 22.28
C LYS A 20 7.86 -3.91 23.10
N PHE A 21 7.81 -4.11 24.41
CA PHE A 21 8.96 -3.97 25.30
C PHE A 21 9.72 -5.29 25.55
N ASN A 22 9.41 -6.34 24.78
CA ASN A 22 9.99 -7.68 24.92
C ASN A 22 9.92 -8.22 26.38
N MET A 23 8.82 -7.92 27.07
CA MET A 23 8.60 -8.27 28.48
C MET A 23 7.75 -9.54 28.61
N GLY A 24 8.31 -10.55 29.28
CA GLY A 24 7.62 -11.82 29.55
C GLY A 24 7.75 -12.84 28.41
N GLU A 25 6.96 -13.91 28.48
CA GLU A 25 6.96 -14.94 27.44
C GLU A 25 6.15 -14.46 26.22
N ILE A 26 6.81 -14.45 25.06
CA ILE A 26 6.25 -14.09 23.76
C ILE A 26 6.49 -15.27 22.83
N THR A 27 5.43 -15.78 22.23
CA THR A 27 5.56 -16.85 21.24
C THR A 27 6.34 -16.34 20.04
N LYS A 28 7.34 -17.09 19.57
CA LYS A 28 8.10 -16.76 18.36
C LYS A 28 8.07 -17.96 17.43
N ASP A 29 7.67 -17.75 16.18
CA ASP A 29 7.70 -18.76 15.13
C ASP A 29 8.71 -18.29 14.06
N PRO A 30 9.94 -18.85 14.05
CA PRO A 30 10.98 -18.42 13.12
C PRO A 30 10.61 -18.59 11.64
N ILE A 31 9.81 -19.62 11.32
CA ILE A 31 9.38 -19.91 9.95
C ILE A 31 8.43 -18.82 9.48
N TYR A 32 7.42 -18.50 10.31
CA TYR A 32 6.50 -17.41 10.01
C TYR A 32 7.23 -16.06 9.93
N VAL A 33 8.17 -15.78 10.84
CA VAL A 33 8.92 -14.52 10.86
C VAL A 33 9.73 -14.33 9.56
N ASP A 34 10.36 -15.39 9.05
CA ASP A 34 11.06 -15.32 7.77
C ASP A 34 10.10 -15.08 6.60
N ALA A 35 8.99 -15.83 6.56
CA ALA A 35 7.96 -15.67 5.53
C ALA A 35 7.34 -14.26 5.55
N GLU A 36 7.06 -13.71 6.73
CA GLU A 36 6.50 -12.38 6.92
C GLU A 36 7.45 -11.26 6.47
N ARG A 37 8.76 -11.45 6.69
CA ARG A 37 9.79 -10.54 6.16
C ARG A 37 9.76 -10.51 4.64
N ARG A 38 9.80 -11.68 4.00
CA ARG A 38 9.72 -11.81 2.53
C ARG A 38 8.42 -11.24 1.98
N PHE A 39 7.30 -11.47 2.67
CA PHE A 39 5.99 -10.92 2.30
C PHE A 39 5.99 -9.39 2.36
N THR A 40 6.62 -8.80 3.37
CA THR A 40 6.72 -7.34 3.51
C THR A 40 7.60 -6.72 2.42
N GLU A 41 8.69 -7.40 2.04
CA GLU A 41 9.52 -7.00 0.89
C GLU A 41 8.71 -7.06 -0.42
N LEU A 42 7.99 -8.16 -0.66
CA LEU A 42 7.10 -8.30 -1.82
C LEU A 42 6.05 -7.18 -1.89
N GLU A 43 5.39 -6.86 -0.78
CA GLU A 43 4.43 -5.76 -0.71
C GLU A 43 5.08 -4.42 -1.06
N THR A 44 6.26 -4.15 -0.51
CA THR A 44 6.98 -2.89 -0.73
C THR A 44 7.39 -2.74 -2.19
N GLU A 45 8.00 -3.77 -2.77
CA GLU A 45 8.48 -3.73 -4.16
C GLU A 45 7.33 -3.73 -5.17
N THR A 46 6.24 -4.48 -4.92
CA THR A 46 5.04 -4.45 -5.78
C THR A 46 4.42 -3.06 -5.80
N LYS A 47 4.26 -2.44 -4.62
CA LYS A 47 3.70 -1.09 -4.51
C LYS A 47 4.61 -0.07 -5.21
N ARG A 48 5.92 -0.18 -5.02
CA ARG A 48 6.89 0.69 -5.68
C ARG A 48 6.83 0.56 -7.20
N LEU A 49 6.77 -0.68 -7.71
CA LEU A 49 6.64 -0.94 -9.14
C LEU A 49 5.37 -0.31 -9.71
N HIS A 50 4.24 -0.49 -9.03
CA HIS A 50 2.97 0.13 -9.39
C HIS A 50 3.10 1.66 -9.45
N ASP A 51 3.49 2.28 -8.33
CA ASP A 51 3.48 3.74 -8.16
C ASP A 51 4.47 4.44 -9.14
N GLU A 52 5.66 3.87 -9.34
CA GLU A 52 6.65 4.44 -10.27
C GLU A 52 6.24 4.24 -11.74
N SER A 53 5.58 3.13 -12.09
CA SER A 53 5.09 2.90 -13.46
C SER A 53 3.96 3.85 -13.81
N GLU A 54 3.00 4.04 -12.90
CA GLU A 54 1.89 4.98 -13.07
C GLU A 54 2.40 6.42 -13.16
N LYS A 55 3.36 6.78 -12.30
CA LYS A 55 4.01 8.09 -12.32
C LYS A 55 4.77 8.32 -13.63
N TYR A 56 5.49 7.32 -14.13
CA TYR A 56 6.19 7.42 -15.41
C TYR A 56 5.22 7.71 -16.55
N PHE A 57 4.13 6.94 -16.65
CA PHE A 57 3.07 7.14 -17.65
C PHE A 57 2.50 8.58 -17.61
N LYS A 58 2.12 9.04 -16.41
CA LYS A 58 1.59 10.41 -16.21
C LYS A 58 2.61 11.48 -16.56
N SER A 59 3.88 11.26 -16.21
CA SER A 59 4.96 12.23 -16.42
C SER A 59 5.28 12.41 -17.90
N ILE A 60 5.31 11.33 -18.70
CA ILE A 60 5.54 11.41 -20.14
C ILE A 60 4.40 12.17 -20.83
N ASN A 61 3.15 11.82 -20.52
CA ASN A 61 1.99 12.53 -21.07
C ASN A 61 1.99 14.01 -20.69
N GLY A 62 2.22 14.31 -19.40
CA GLY A 62 2.29 15.69 -18.92
C GLY A 62 3.43 16.49 -19.57
N MET A 63 4.60 15.88 -19.78
CA MET A 63 5.71 16.53 -20.48
C MET A 63 5.33 16.91 -21.92
N LEU A 64 4.72 15.99 -22.68
CA LEU A 64 4.31 16.24 -24.07
C LEU A 64 3.20 17.31 -24.14
N ASP A 65 2.27 17.30 -23.20
CA ASP A 65 1.23 18.34 -23.10
C ASP A 65 1.83 19.71 -22.78
N HIS A 66 2.79 19.78 -21.85
CA HIS A 66 3.49 21.03 -21.56
C HIS A 66 4.29 21.56 -22.76
N GLN A 67 4.90 20.68 -23.56
CA GLN A 67 5.60 21.08 -24.78
C GLN A 67 4.64 21.69 -25.82
N ILE A 68 3.45 21.09 -25.99
CA ILE A 68 2.41 21.63 -26.87
C ILE A 68 1.96 23.01 -26.39
N GLU A 69 1.63 23.16 -25.10
CA GLU A 69 1.16 24.44 -24.55
C GLU A 69 2.25 25.53 -24.57
N PHE A 70 3.51 25.15 -24.32
CA PHE A 70 4.65 26.06 -24.45
C PHE A 70 4.77 26.60 -25.88
N SER A 71 4.64 25.73 -26.88
CA SER A 71 4.69 26.14 -28.29
C SER A 71 3.57 27.11 -28.66
N LYS A 72 2.34 26.85 -28.20
CA LYS A 72 1.20 27.76 -28.39
C LYS A 72 1.44 29.13 -27.76
N ALA A 73 1.98 29.15 -26.53
CA ALA A 73 2.31 30.40 -25.86
C ALA A 73 3.39 31.19 -26.61
N CYS A 74 4.40 30.52 -27.17
CA CYS A 74 5.39 31.15 -28.03
C CYS A 74 4.78 31.71 -29.31
N ALA A 75 3.91 30.95 -29.99
CA ALA A 75 3.20 31.41 -31.17
C ALA A 75 2.34 32.65 -30.88
N ASP A 76 1.69 32.69 -29.72
CA ASP A 76 0.90 33.84 -29.26
C ASP A 76 1.75 35.10 -29.07
N LEU A 77 3.00 34.98 -28.58
CA LEU A 77 3.92 36.11 -28.46
C LEU A 77 4.36 36.67 -29.81
N TYR A 78 4.42 35.83 -30.86
CA TYR A 78 4.79 36.26 -32.21
C TYR A 78 3.62 36.86 -33.01
N LYS A 79 2.39 36.77 -32.48
CA LYS A 79 1.23 37.44 -33.10
C LYS A 79 1.39 38.95 -33.01
N PRO A 80 0.95 39.70 -34.04
CA PRO A 80 1.00 41.16 -34.00
C PRO A 80 0.24 41.71 -32.78
N ILE A 81 0.84 42.64 -32.07
CA ILE A 81 0.16 43.35 -30.98
C ILE A 81 -0.94 44.20 -31.62
N SER A 82 -2.19 43.88 -31.32
CA SER A 82 -3.33 44.69 -31.76
C SER A 82 -3.23 46.06 -31.07
N GLY A 83 -3.23 47.14 -31.85
CA GLY A 83 -3.25 48.51 -31.35
C GLY A 83 -4.49 48.80 -30.50
N ARG A 84 -4.45 49.86 -29.70
CA ARG A 84 -5.62 50.31 -28.93
C ARG A 84 -6.69 50.80 -29.91
N ALA A 85 -7.94 50.37 -29.72
CA ALA A 85 -9.08 50.85 -30.52
C ALA A 85 -9.22 52.40 -30.53
N SER A 86 -8.70 53.07 -29.51
CA SER A 86 -8.70 54.53 -29.37
C SER A 86 -7.58 55.27 -30.13
N ASP A 87 -6.57 54.56 -30.64
CA ASP A 87 -5.45 55.16 -31.37
C ASP A 87 -5.14 54.35 -32.65
N PRO A 88 -5.64 54.78 -33.82
CA PRO A 88 -5.42 54.12 -35.11
C PRO A 88 -3.95 54.00 -35.52
N THR A 89 -3.06 54.82 -34.95
CA THR A 89 -1.62 54.80 -35.25
C THR A 89 -0.83 53.82 -34.38
N SER A 90 -1.47 53.25 -33.35
CA SER A 90 -0.85 52.30 -32.42
C SER A 90 -0.80 50.85 -32.95
N TYR A 91 -1.38 50.57 -34.12
CA TYR A 91 -1.28 49.28 -34.78
C TYR A 91 0.11 49.13 -35.43
N VAL A 92 1.09 48.70 -34.63
CA VAL A 92 2.38 48.26 -35.16
C VAL A 92 2.25 46.80 -35.57
N VAL A 93 2.21 46.54 -36.87
CA VAL A 93 2.23 45.18 -37.42
C VAL A 93 3.68 44.69 -37.43
N ASP A 94 4.19 44.32 -36.26
CA ASP A 94 5.49 43.64 -36.11
C ASP A 94 5.23 42.22 -35.62
N GLY A 95 4.74 41.37 -36.52
CA GLY A 95 4.57 39.94 -36.28
C GLY A 95 5.74 39.16 -36.86
N ASN A 96 6.06 38.01 -36.25
CA ASN A 96 7.09 37.12 -36.77
C ASN A 96 6.47 35.85 -37.39
N PRO A 97 6.11 35.87 -38.69
CA PRO A 97 5.46 34.74 -39.35
C PRO A 97 6.34 33.48 -39.42
N GLU A 98 7.67 33.63 -39.50
CA GLU A 98 8.60 32.50 -39.45
C GLU A 98 8.60 31.86 -38.06
N GLY A 99 8.56 32.67 -37.00
CA GLY A 99 8.45 32.21 -35.61
C GLY A 99 7.14 31.49 -35.32
N ILE A 100 6.01 32.01 -35.83
CA ILE A 100 4.69 31.35 -35.73
C ILE A 100 4.75 29.98 -36.41
N ARG A 101 5.25 29.94 -37.65
CA ARG A 101 5.34 28.70 -38.43
C ARG A 101 6.24 27.66 -37.74
N ALA A 102 7.37 28.07 -37.18
CA ALA A 102 8.25 27.17 -36.44
C ALA A 102 7.56 26.59 -35.18
N CYS A 103 6.72 27.38 -34.50
CA CYS A 103 5.92 26.89 -33.38
C CYS A 103 4.87 25.87 -33.85
N GLU A 104 4.12 26.17 -34.92
CA GLU A 104 3.12 25.25 -35.49
C GLU A 104 3.73 23.92 -35.95
N GLU A 105 4.90 23.97 -36.59
CA GLU A 105 5.65 22.78 -37.00
C GLU A 105 6.13 21.96 -35.79
N TYR A 106 6.64 22.62 -34.73
CA TYR A 106 7.01 21.95 -33.49
C TYR A 106 5.79 21.30 -32.80
N GLU A 107 4.65 22.01 -32.71
CA GLU A 107 3.42 21.48 -32.14
C GLU A 107 2.97 20.21 -32.88
N ALA A 108 3.03 20.20 -34.22
CA ALA A 108 2.70 19.04 -35.03
C ALA A 108 3.61 17.84 -34.72
N ILE A 109 4.93 18.05 -34.62
CA ILE A 109 5.89 17.00 -34.28
C ILE A 109 5.60 16.41 -32.90
N VAL A 110 5.34 17.24 -31.89
CA VAL A 110 5.06 16.77 -30.53
C VAL A 110 3.73 16.01 -30.47
N LYS A 111 2.71 16.43 -31.23
CA LYS A 111 1.45 15.71 -31.35
C LYS A 111 1.63 14.34 -31.99
N ASP A 112 2.41 14.25 -33.07
CA ASP A 112 2.71 12.99 -33.75
C ASP A 112 3.53 12.06 -32.83
N LEU A 113 4.49 12.61 -32.09
CA LEU A 113 5.24 11.88 -31.07
C LEU A 113 4.33 11.35 -29.95
N LYS A 114 3.38 12.16 -29.48
CA LYS A 114 2.41 11.72 -28.47
C LYS A 114 1.54 10.57 -28.99
N ALA A 115 1.05 10.68 -30.23
CA ALA A 115 0.26 9.64 -30.85
C ALA A 115 1.05 8.33 -31.07
N SER A 116 2.34 8.43 -31.42
CA SER A 116 3.19 7.26 -31.64
C SER A 116 3.61 6.57 -30.34
N LEU A 117 3.80 7.31 -29.25
CA LEU A 117 4.13 6.76 -27.93
C LEU A 117 2.91 6.21 -27.18
N GLN A 118 1.70 6.67 -27.50
CA GLN A 118 0.48 6.27 -26.80
C GLN A 118 0.30 4.74 -26.67
N PRO A 119 0.50 3.92 -27.73
CA PRO A 119 0.39 2.47 -27.60
C PRO A 119 1.45 1.85 -26.67
N GLU A 120 2.67 2.39 -26.66
CA GLU A 120 3.73 1.92 -25.77
C GLU A 120 3.42 2.23 -24.30
N LEU A 121 2.87 3.42 -24.04
CA LEU A 121 2.41 3.83 -22.72
C LEU A 121 1.22 2.97 -22.26
N GLU A 122 0.29 2.61 -23.15
CA GLU A 122 -0.80 1.68 -22.85
C GLU A 122 -0.32 0.24 -22.56
N MET A 123 0.82 -0.17 -23.12
CA MET A 123 1.45 -1.44 -22.74
C MET A 123 1.92 -1.42 -21.29
N ILE A 124 2.50 -0.31 -20.80
CA ILE A 124 2.91 -0.18 -19.39
C ILE A 124 1.68 -0.33 -18.47
N GLU A 125 0.61 0.37 -18.80
CA GLU A 125 -0.65 0.31 -18.06
C GLU A 125 -1.21 -1.13 -18.01
N SER A 126 -1.31 -1.78 -19.17
CA SER A 126 -1.94 -3.10 -19.28
C SER A 126 -1.07 -4.26 -18.79
N ARG A 127 0.26 -4.14 -18.85
CA ARG A 127 1.21 -5.23 -18.56
C ARG A 127 1.91 -5.09 -17.23
N ILE A 128 1.92 -3.90 -16.63
CA ILE A 128 2.61 -3.63 -15.37
C ILE A 128 1.63 -3.12 -14.32
N VAL A 129 0.94 -2.01 -14.59
CA VAL A 129 0.06 -1.35 -13.58
C VAL A 129 -1.09 -2.26 -13.18
N LYS A 130 -1.89 -2.75 -14.16
CA LYS A 130 -3.05 -3.60 -13.85
C LYS A 130 -2.68 -4.93 -13.16
N PRO A 131 -1.66 -5.69 -13.61
CA PRO A 131 -1.23 -6.88 -12.88
C PRO A 131 -0.72 -6.56 -11.46
N ALA A 132 -0.03 -5.42 -11.28
CA ALA A 132 0.41 -5.00 -9.96
C ALA A 132 -0.79 -4.65 -9.05
N ASP A 133 -1.84 -4.02 -9.56
CA ASP A 133 -3.09 -3.77 -8.83
C ASP A 133 -3.76 -5.07 -8.34
N GLU A 134 -3.85 -6.07 -9.23
CA GLU A 134 -4.41 -7.38 -8.89
C GLU A 134 -3.59 -8.04 -7.77
N LEU A 135 -2.27 -8.00 -7.86
CA LEU A 135 -1.38 -8.52 -6.82
C LEU A 135 -1.50 -7.74 -5.51
N LEU A 136 -1.63 -6.41 -5.55
CA LEU A 136 -1.84 -5.58 -4.36
C LEU A 136 -3.16 -5.92 -3.64
N GLU A 137 -4.22 -6.26 -4.36
CA GLU A 137 -5.47 -6.71 -3.73
C GLU A 137 -5.31 -8.08 -3.07
N ILE A 138 -4.53 -9.00 -3.66
CA ILE A 138 -4.18 -10.29 -3.01
C ILE A 138 -3.37 -10.03 -1.73
N ILE A 139 -2.31 -9.22 -1.82
CA ILE A 139 -1.46 -8.82 -0.69
C ILE A 139 -2.31 -8.26 0.45
N LYS A 140 -3.28 -7.39 0.14
CA LYS A 140 -4.19 -6.82 1.13
C LYS A 140 -5.05 -7.86 1.84
N GLN A 141 -5.48 -8.94 1.17
CA GLN A 141 -6.20 -10.03 1.84
C GLN A 141 -5.26 -10.84 2.75
N VAL A 142 -4.04 -11.14 2.29
CA VAL A 142 -3.02 -11.83 3.09
C VAL A 142 -2.66 -11.00 4.33
N ARG A 143 -2.48 -9.68 4.18
CA ARG A 143 -2.22 -8.75 5.28
C ARG A 143 -3.34 -8.77 6.34
N LYS A 144 -4.61 -8.89 5.93
CA LYS A 144 -5.73 -9.07 6.88
C LYS A 144 -5.63 -10.40 7.65
N ALA A 145 -5.17 -11.48 7.00
CA ALA A 145 -4.97 -12.76 7.65
C ALA A 145 -3.78 -12.71 8.64
N ALA A 146 -2.66 -12.08 8.27
CA ALA A 146 -1.53 -11.82 9.16
C ALA A 146 -1.95 -11.03 10.42
N VAL A 147 -2.73 -9.95 10.25
CA VAL A 147 -3.27 -9.18 11.38
C VAL A 147 -4.18 -10.03 12.27
N LYS A 148 -4.99 -10.93 11.70
CA LYS A 148 -5.80 -11.88 12.50
C LYS A 148 -4.90 -12.83 13.28
N ARG A 149 -3.85 -13.37 12.65
CA ARG A 149 -2.87 -14.25 13.28
C ARG A 149 -2.19 -13.58 14.48
N ASP A 150 -1.74 -12.34 14.34
CA ASP A 150 -1.11 -11.59 15.42
C ASP A 150 -2.08 -11.33 16.58
N HIS A 151 -3.33 -11.02 16.28
CA HIS A 151 -4.38 -10.93 17.29
C HIS A 151 -4.62 -12.25 18.04
N LYS A 152 -4.56 -13.39 17.35
CA LYS A 152 -4.70 -14.71 17.98
C LYS A 152 -3.48 -15.07 18.81
N GLN A 153 -2.28 -14.73 18.35
CA GLN A 153 -1.04 -14.89 19.11
C GLN A 153 -1.09 -14.10 20.44
N LEU A 154 -1.56 -12.84 20.39
CA LEU A 154 -1.75 -12.01 21.58
C LEU A 154 -2.73 -12.64 22.58
N ASP A 155 -3.85 -13.17 22.10
CA ASP A 155 -4.82 -13.85 22.95
C ASP A 155 -4.20 -15.14 23.55
N TYR A 156 -3.52 -15.96 22.73
CA TYR A 156 -2.81 -17.16 23.15
C TYR A 156 -1.78 -16.87 24.26
N ASP A 157 -0.88 -15.91 24.03
CA ASP A 157 0.13 -15.51 25.02
C ASP A 157 -0.53 -15.00 26.32
N ARG A 158 -1.62 -14.23 26.21
CA ARG A 158 -2.36 -13.72 27.38
C ARG A 158 -3.00 -14.84 28.20
N HIS A 159 -3.66 -15.80 27.54
CA HIS A 159 -4.32 -16.92 28.22
C HIS A 159 -3.29 -17.86 28.85
N ARG A 160 -2.18 -18.16 28.15
CA ARG A 160 -1.08 -18.96 28.70
C ARG A 160 -0.45 -18.32 29.93
N ASN A 161 -0.25 -16.99 29.90
CA ASN A 161 0.22 -16.24 31.07
C ASN A 161 -0.78 -16.26 32.24
N THR A 162 -2.08 -16.24 31.96
CA THR A 162 -3.13 -16.33 33.00
C THR A 162 -3.13 -17.72 33.63
N LEU A 163 -3.09 -18.78 32.82
CA LEU A 163 -3.02 -20.16 33.29
C LEU A 163 -1.79 -20.39 34.16
N LYS A 164 -0.61 -19.97 33.69
CA LYS A 164 0.65 -20.09 34.43
C LYS A 164 0.57 -19.44 35.83
N LYS A 165 0.03 -18.22 35.91
CA LYS A 165 -0.16 -17.52 37.21
C LYS A 165 -1.08 -18.26 38.18
N LEU A 166 -2.14 -18.92 37.67
CA LEU A 166 -3.05 -19.72 38.49
C LEU A 166 -2.41 -21.04 38.92
N GLN A 167 -1.60 -21.65 38.05
CA GLN A 167 -0.84 -22.86 38.35
C GLN A 167 0.25 -22.62 39.41
N ASP A 168 0.96 -21.50 39.33
CA ASP A 168 2.05 -21.13 40.25
C ASP A 168 1.55 -20.68 41.64
N LYS A 169 0.23 -20.55 41.85
CA LYS A 169 -0.35 -20.15 43.12
C LYS A 169 -0.26 -21.32 44.13
N LYS A 170 0.45 -21.10 45.24
CA LYS A 170 0.69 -22.12 46.27
C LYS A 170 -0.58 -22.51 47.04
N ASP A 171 -1.39 -21.52 47.43
CA ASP A 171 -2.65 -21.75 48.15
C ASP A 171 -3.84 -21.52 47.22
N LYS A 172 -4.40 -22.62 46.71
CA LYS A 172 -5.56 -22.60 45.81
C LYS A 172 -6.85 -22.73 46.61
N THR A 173 -7.73 -21.74 46.44
CA THR A 173 -9.10 -21.82 46.95
C THR A 173 -9.98 -22.57 45.95
N LEU A 174 -11.17 -23.04 46.38
CA LEU A 174 -12.18 -23.62 45.46
C LEU A 174 -12.54 -22.68 44.29
N LYS A 175 -12.45 -21.36 44.50
CA LYS A 175 -12.65 -20.36 43.46
C LYS A 175 -11.50 -20.35 42.45
N ASP A 176 -10.26 -20.57 42.90
CA ASP A 176 -9.09 -20.67 42.03
C ASP A 176 -9.12 -21.95 41.20
N GLU A 177 -9.58 -23.08 41.75
CA GLU A 177 -9.78 -24.32 41.00
C GLU A 177 -10.78 -24.13 39.85
N LYS A 178 -11.92 -23.49 40.12
CA LYS A 178 -12.90 -23.14 39.07
C LYS A 178 -12.31 -22.19 38.01
N ALA A 179 -11.48 -21.24 38.42
CA ALA A 179 -10.80 -20.32 37.50
C ALA A 179 -9.73 -21.03 36.67
N LEU A 180 -9.06 -22.04 37.23
CA LEU A 180 -8.05 -22.87 36.58
C LEU A 180 -8.68 -23.64 35.41
N TYR A 181 -9.77 -24.37 35.66
CA TYR A 181 -10.51 -25.07 34.59
C TYR A 181 -10.95 -24.14 33.46
N LYS A 182 -11.38 -22.92 33.81
CA LYS A 182 -11.74 -21.92 32.81
C LYS A 182 -10.53 -21.47 31.99
N ALA A 183 -9.40 -21.20 32.65
CA ALA A 183 -8.18 -20.77 32.00
C ALA A 183 -7.59 -21.87 31.09
N GLU A 184 -7.69 -23.14 31.47
CA GLU A 184 -7.29 -24.29 30.64
C GLU A 184 -8.08 -24.33 29.32
N ASN A 185 -9.41 -24.24 29.41
CA ASN A 185 -10.28 -24.19 28.22
C ASN A 185 -9.99 -22.95 27.34
N GLU A 186 -9.75 -21.78 27.95
CA GLU A 186 -9.38 -20.57 27.20
C GLU A 186 -8.02 -20.72 26.48
N VAL A 187 -7.04 -21.40 27.09
CA VAL A 187 -5.76 -21.73 26.47
C VAL A 187 -5.95 -22.72 25.32
N GLU A 188 -6.76 -23.76 25.49
CA GLU A 188 -7.04 -24.74 24.44
C GLU A 188 -7.65 -24.09 23.20
N VAL A 189 -8.72 -23.30 23.39
CA VAL A 189 -9.39 -22.58 22.29
C VAL A 189 -8.44 -21.59 21.61
N SER A 190 -7.68 -20.80 22.38
CA SER A 190 -6.74 -19.83 21.81
C SER A 190 -5.55 -20.49 21.09
N THR A 191 -5.15 -21.69 21.51
CA THR A 191 -4.12 -22.50 20.83
C THR A 191 -4.61 -22.95 19.46
N GLN A 192 -5.83 -23.51 19.38
CA GLN A 192 -6.43 -23.94 18.11
C GLN A 192 -6.60 -22.76 17.14
N ASP A 193 -7.14 -21.64 17.63
CA ASP A 193 -7.31 -20.41 16.86
C ASP A 193 -5.98 -19.86 16.32
N TYR A 194 -4.93 -19.83 17.15
CA TYR A 194 -3.62 -19.37 16.75
C TYR A 194 -2.99 -20.29 15.71
N ASN A 195 -2.97 -21.60 15.97
CA ASN A 195 -2.38 -22.59 15.08
C ASN A 195 -3.07 -22.58 13.71
N TYR A 196 -4.41 -22.47 13.67
CA TYR A 196 -5.14 -22.36 12.41
C TYR A 196 -4.61 -21.24 11.50
N PHE A 197 -4.48 -20.01 12.01
CA PHE A 197 -3.98 -18.90 11.20
C PHE A 197 -2.47 -18.97 10.96
N ASN A 198 -1.70 -19.46 11.94
CA ASN A 198 -0.26 -19.56 11.83
C ASN A 198 0.15 -20.61 10.79
N ASP A 199 -0.49 -21.77 10.79
CA ASP A 199 -0.25 -22.84 9.82
C ASP A 199 -0.79 -22.47 8.44
N LEU A 200 -1.95 -21.81 8.35
CA LEU A 200 -2.45 -21.24 7.10
C LEU A 200 -1.39 -20.34 6.45
N LEU A 201 -0.86 -19.35 7.19
CA LEU A 201 0.11 -18.42 6.61
C LEU A 201 1.46 -19.09 6.29
N LYS A 202 1.91 -20.06 7.10
CA LYS A 202 3.12 -20.84 6.80
C LYS A 202 2.99 -21.69 5.54
N ASN A 203 1.79 -22.15 5.21
CA ASN A 203 1.55 -22.95 4.01
C ASN A 203 1.33 -22.08 2.77
N GLU A 204 0.54 -21.01 2.89
CA GLU A 204 0.12 -20.20 1.74
C GLU A 204 1.19 -19.18 1.30
N LEU A 205 1.95 -18.57 2.24
CA LEU A 205 2.96 -17.57 1.87
C LEU A 205 4.06 -18.13 0.96
N PRO A 206 4.62 -19.34 1.21
CA PRO A 206 5.58 -19.93 0.29
C PRO A 206 5.04 -20.17 -1.12
N GLU A 207 3.77 -20.54 -1.27
CA GLU A 207 3.14 -20.73 -2.58
C GLU A 207 2.97 -19.38 -3.29
N LEU A 208 2.57 -18.33 -2.57
CA LEU A 208 2.53 -16.96 -3.13
C LEU A 208 3.90 -16.52 -3.67
N PHE A 209 5.00 -16.89 -3.01
CA PHE A 209 6.35 -16.50 -3.46
C PHE A 209 6.88 -17.29 -4.66
N ARG A 210 6.18 -18.35 -5.10
CA ARG A 210 6.57 -19.14 -6.28
C ARG A 210 5.92 -18.63 -7.58
N LEU A 211 4.86 -17.83 -7.46
CA LEU A 211 4.17 -17.20 -8.57
C LEU A 211 5.03 -16.06 -9.14
#